data_AF-A0A8S0PFE1-F1
#
_entry.id   AF-A0A8S0PFE1-F1
#
_cell.length_a   1.000
_cell.length_b   1.000
_cell.length_c   1.000
_cell.angle_alpha   90.00
_cell.angle_beta   90.00
_cell.angle_gamma   90.00
#
_symmetry.space_group_name_H-M   'P 1'
#
loop_
_entity.id
_entity.type
_entity.pdbx_description
1 polymer ?
#
loop_
_entity_poly.entity_id
_entity_poly.type
_entity_poly.pdbx_seq_one_letter_code
_entity_poly.pdbx_strand_id
1 'polypeptide(L)'
;MKLGGGVVFGVPRATTFPTVLFRRCKPTFRCYSSSPDHVSFIKDVAVTQPPEHLNHLLKMLQVRGEQIISPGAKQGLLPLAIPLSKNNSGSVTALLRWPTAPAGMEMPVVEVHKYGVWLLAKTVDQYIHRILVEEDIKGSQEKNEELFFASADAGEKLYKKGDFAASQISSTDIYLLKKVGLFPDILERKVEQHFDKGDQVSALITGEFYTKKEHFPGFGRPFVFNAKVLLKFVVLTLVGIGIVLYRVHRIINIFVFCRVGRNTEAKDSARVALKSPWWTLGCEYQEAADLAQWEDEQIEYIKEKVTEEGRQEDLKKGKEPAQVALDEAAFLLDLASVEGTWDDNLVTIAERYKEAGLDDIAKFLVYRD
;
A
#
# COMPACT_ATOMS: atom_id res chain seq x y z
N MET A 1 -76.70 46.97 -11.02
CA MET A 1 -77.99 46.30 -11.33
C MET A 1 -77.97 44.97 -10.59
N LYS A 2 -78.69 44.82 -9.45
CA LYS A 2 -80.05 44.21 -9.36
C LYS A 2 -80.16 42.97 -10.26
N LEU A 3 -80.49 41.75 -9.86
CA LEU A 3 -81.12 41.08 -8.70
C LEU A 3 -80.61 39.61 -8.74
N GLY A 4 -80.68 38.71 -7.76
CA GLY A 4 -81.53 38.54 -6.58
C GLY A 4 -81.93 37.06 -6.49
N GLY A 5 -82.02 36.52 -5.25
CA GLY A 5 -82.69 35.25 -4.90
C GLY A 5 -81.78 34.01 -4.95
N GLY A 6 -81.59 33.19 -3.91
CA GLY A 6 -82.37 32.97 -2.70
C GLY A 6 -82.78 31.49 -2.59
N VAL A 7 -82.27 30.78 -1.55
CA VAL A 7 -83.04 29.91 -0.63
C VAL A 7 -83.52 28.54 -1.23
N VAL A 8 -83.41 27.34 -0.64
CA VAL A 8 -83.15 26.80 0.71
C VAL A 8 -83.00 25.25 0.62
N PHE A 9 -82.12 24.69 1.46
CA PHE A 9 -82.09 23.38 2.15
C PHE A 9 -82.46 22.05 1.47
N GLY A 10 -81.60 21.04 1.75
CA GLY A 10 -82.01 19.63 1.83
C GLY A 10 -80.86 18.63 1.74
N VAL A 11 -80.34 18.16 2.88
CA VAL A 11 -79.42 17.00 3.06
C VAL A 11 -80.24 15.93 3.80
N PRO A 12 -80.20 14.61 3.48
CA PRO A 12 -79.18 13.74 4.11
C PRO A 12 -78.67 12.48 3.37
N ARG A 13 -77.37 12.25 3.60
CA ARG A 13 -76.60 11.00 3.84
C ARG A 13 -76.99 9.66 3.17
N ALA A 14 -75.98 9.18 2.44
CA ALA A 14 -75.29 7.88 2.55
C ALA A 14 -75.98 6.60 2.04
N THR A 15 -75.34 5.96 1.05
CA THR A 15 -74.81 4.58 1.17
C THR A 15 -73.81 4.27 0.04
N THR A 16 -72.66 3.71 0.43
CA THR A 16 -71.85 2.65 -0.20
C THR A 16 -71.13 2.89 -1.54
N PHE A 17 -69.79 2.77 -1.46
CA PHE A 17 -68.83 2.53 -2.54
C PHE A 17 -68.99 1.12 -3.16
N PRO A 18 -68.44 0.88 -4.36
CA PRO A 18 -67.14 0.22 -4.39
C PRO A 18 -66.11 0.83 -5.37
N THR A 19 -64.97 1.16 -4.77
CA THR A 19 -63.57 0.99 -5.20
C THR A 19 -63.29 0.56 -6.65
N VAL A 20 -62.81 1.51 -7.47
CA VAL A 20 -61.97 1.24 -8.65
C VAL A 20 -60.51 1.47 -8.26
N LEU A 21 -59.72 0.39 -8.34
CA LEU A 21 -58.30 0.33 -8.01
C LEU A 21 -57.48 1.16 -9.03
N PHE A 22 -57.22 2.42 -8.71
CA PHE A 22 -56.11 3.15 -9.30
C PHE A 22 -54.81 2.60 -8.72
N ARG A 23 -54.13 1.77 -9.50
CA ARG A 23 -52.77 1.28 -9.26
C ARG A 23 -51.82 2.48 -9.25
N ARG A 24 -51.66 3.12 -8.08
CA ARG A 24 -50.58 4.06 -7.80
C ARG A 24 -49.26 3.29 -7.95
N CYS A 25 -48.56 3.52 -9.05
CA CYS A 25 -47.13 3.25 -9.13
C CYS A 25 -46.46 4.10 -8.05
N LYS A 26 -46.18 3.49 -6.89
CA LYS A 26 -45.19 4.02 -5.95
C LYS A 26 -43.88 4.14 -6.73
N PRO A 27 -43.12 5.24 -6.63
CA PRO A 27 -41.73 5.16 -6.98
C PRO A 27 -41.13 4.15 -6.01
N THR A 28 -40.85 2.95 -6.50
CA THR A 28 -39.84 2.11 -5.86
C THR A 28 -38.58 2.96 -5.89
N PHE A 29 -38.27 3.59 -4.77
CA PHE A 29 -36.89 3.85 -4.39
C PHE A 29 -36.20 2.49 -4.47
N ARG A 30 -35.64 2.21 -5.63
CA ARG A 30 -34.70 1.13 -5.82
C ARG A 30 -33.44 1.65 -5.15
N CYS A 31 -33.36 1.43 -3.84
CA CYS A 31 -32.11 1.59 -3.10
C CYS A 31 -31.11 0.62 -3.74
N TYR A 32 -30.35 1.09 -4.73
CA TYR A 32 -29.00 0.57 -4.94
C TYR A 32 -28.11 1.23 -3.90
N SER A 33 -28.34 0.90 -2.62
CA SER A 33 -27.31 1.02 -1.59
C SER A 33 -26.59 -0.33 -1.53
N SER A 34 -26.12 -0.80 -2.68
CA SER A 34 -25.11 -1.84 -2.66
C SER A 34 -23.84 -1.12 -2.25
N SER A 35 -23.45 -1.19 -0.98
CA SER A 35 -22.04 -1.06 -0.66
C SER A 35 -21.26 -1.94 -1.65
N PRO A 36 -20.11 -1.52 -2.19
CA PRO A 36 -19.31 -2.39 -3.02
C PRO A 36 -18.96 -3.64 -2.21
N ASP A 37 -19.41 -4.82 -2.63
CA ASP A 37 -19.12 -6.06 -1.92
C ASP A 37 -17.71 -6.52 -2.28
N HIS A 38 -16.75 -6.05 -1.48
CA HIS A 38 -15.35 -6.39 -1.63
C HIS A 38 -15.11 -7.89 -1.39
N VAL A 39 -15.91 -8.53 -0.54
CA VAL A 39 -15.75 -9.95 -0.22
C VAL A 39 -16.14 -10.81 -1.42
N SER A 40 -17.29 -10.52 -2.05
CA SER A 40 -17.69 -11.22 -3.28
C SER A 40 -16.70 -10.96 -4.41
N PHE A 41 -16.23 -9.72 -4.58
CA PHE A 41 -15.23 -9.40 -5.59
C PHE A 41 -13.94 -10.20 -5.41
N ILE A 42 -13.42 -10.27 -4.18
CA ILE A 42 -12.19 -11.02 -3.90
C ILE A 42 -12.35 -12.51 -4.19
N LYS A 43 -13.51 -13.07 -3.84
CA LYS A 43 -13.80 -14.48 -4.03
C LYS A 43 -14.04 -14.83 -5.51
N ASP A 44 -14.84 -14.03 -6.21
CA ASP A 44 -15.38 -14.37 -7.52
C ASP A 44 -14.51 -13.84 -8.66
N VAL A 45 -13.89 -12.66 -8.48
CA VAL A 45 -13.03 -12.01 -9.49
C VAL A 45 -11.56 -12.23 -9.18
N ALA A 46 -11.13 -11.98 -7.94
CA ALA A 46 -9.74 -12.17 -7.53
C ALA A 46 -9.42 -13.61 -7.10
N VAL A 47 -10.36 -14.55 -7.22
CA VAL A 47 -10.17 -16.01 -7.02
C VAL A 47 -9.23 -16.33 -5.85
N THR A 48 -9.43 -15.66 -4.72
CA THR A 48 -8.59 -15.80 -3.52
C THR A 48 -9.43 -15.76 -2.26
N GLN A 49 -8.82 -16.09 -1.12
CA GLN A 49 -9.52 -16.07 0.16
C GLN A 49 -9.64 -14.63 0.67
N PRO A 50 -10.85 -14.12 0.91
CA PRO A 50 -11.04 -12.80 1.50
C PRO A 50 -10.55 -12.78 2.96
N PRO A 51 -9.89 -11.68 3.41
CA PRO A 51 -9.49 -11.54 4.80
C PRO A 51 -10.69 -11.57 5.75
N GLU A 52 -10.57 -12.27 6.89
CA GLU A 52 -11.65 -12.53 7.86
C GLU A 52 -12.36 -11.24 8.28
N HIS A 53 -11.59 -10.20 8.63
CA HIS A 53 -12.13 -8.95 9.19
C HIS A 53 -12.21 -7.81 8.17
N LEU A 54 -12.25 -8.09 6.86
CA LEU A 54 -12.29 -7.05 5.83
C LEU A 54 -13.47 -6.08 5.97
N ASN A 55 -14.67 -6.61 6.26
CA ASN A 55 -15.86 -5.77 6.44
C ASN A 55 -15.75 -4.85 7.67
N HIS A 56 -15.04 -5.29 8.72
CA HIS A 56 -14.75 -4.45 9.88
C HIS A 56 -13.79 -3.31 9.51
N LEU A 57 -12.74 -3.63 8.76
CA LEU A 57 -11.81 -2.61 8.24
C LEU A 57 -12.55 -1.55 7.40
N LEU A 58 -13.39 -1.96 6.45
CA LEU A 58 -14.15 -1.03 5.61
C LEU A 58 -15.03 -0.07 6.44
N LYS A 59 -15.73 -0.59 7.46
CA LYS A 59 -16.50 0.26 8.40
C LYS A 59 -15.61 1.22 9.16
N MET A 60 -14.45 0.77 9.63
CA MET A 60 -13.50 1.62 10.36
C MET A 60 -12.94 2.75 9.48
N LEU A 61 -12.62 2.46 8.21
CA LEU A 61 -12.16 3.48 7.26
C LEU A 61 -13.26 4.51 6.98
N GLN A 62 -14.52 4.06 6.86
CA GLN A 62 -15.66 4.95 6.72
C GLN A 62 -15.85 5.87 7.95
N VAL A 63 -15.72 5.34 9.17
CA VAL A 63 -15.78 6.13 10.42
C VAL A 63 -14.64 7.14 10.52
N ARG A 64 -13.45 6.79 9.99
CA ARG A 64 -12.32 7.73 9.85
C ARG A 64 -12.58 8.86 8.84
N GLY A 65 -13.70 8.83 8.13
CA GLY A 65 -14.11 9.82 7.14
C GLY A 65 -13.53 9.55 5.76
N GLU A 66 -13.02 8.35 5.49
CA GLU A 66 -12.55 7.96 4.17
C GLU A 66 -13.72 7.54 3.27
N GLN A 67 -13.61 7.82 1.99
CA GLN A 67 -14.61 7.42 1.00
C GLN A 67 -14.35 5.98 0.57
N ILE A 68 -15.31 5.08 0.80
CA ILE A 68 -15.21 3.71 0.28
C ILE A 68 -15.31 3.72 -1.25
N ILE A 69 -14.37 3.07 -1.91
CA ILE A 69 -14.29 2.96 -3.37
C ILE A 69 -14.75 1.55 -3.78
N SER A 70 -15.22 1.40 -5.01
CA SER A 70 -15.52 0.08 -5.56
C SER A 70 -14.24 -0.71 -5.86
N PRO A 71 -14.19 -2.03 -5.56
CA PRO A 71 -12.99 -2.84 -5.79
C PRO A 71 -12.60 -2.99 -7.27
N GLY A 72 -13.51 -2.71 -8.21
CA GLY A 72 -13.23 -2.68 -9.65
C GLY A 72 -12.76 -1.31 -10.18
N ALA A 73 -12.77 -0.25 -9.37
CA ALA A 73 -12.32 1.09 -9.76
C ALA A 73 -10.79 1.21 -9.76
N LYS A 74 -10.13 0.44 -10.63
CA LYS A 74 -8.68 0.27 -10.71
C LYS A 74 -8.00 1.17 -11.74
N GLN A 75 -8.74 2.05 -12.40
CA GLN A 75 -8.20 2.98 -13.41
C GLN A 75 -7.09 3.84 -12.81
N GLY A 76 -5.92 3.88 -13.46
CA GLY A 76 -4.77 4.65 -13.02
C GLY A 76 -4.11 4.14 -11.73
N LEU A 77 -4.49 2.98 -11.22
CA LEU A 77 -3.88 2.33 -10.06
C LEU A 77 -3.03 1.13 -10.51
N LEU A 78 -2.13 0.66 -9.64
CA LEU A 78 -1.45 -0.61 -9.83
C LEU A 78 -2.50 -1.71 -10.11
N PRO A 79 -2.44 -2.44 -11.23
CA PRO A 79 -3.50 -3.38 -11.63
C PRO A 79 -3.76 -4.52 -10.65
N LEU A 80 -2.76 -4.82 -9.80
CA LEU A 80 -2.78 -5.83 -8.74
C LEU A 80 -3.44 -5.35 -7.44
N ALA A 81 -3.75 -4.06 -7.32
CA ALA A 81 -4.37 -3.48 -6.15
C ALA A 81 -5.90 -3.56 -6.24
N ILE A 82 -6.52 -3.94 -5.12
CA ILE A 82 -7.97 -3.92 -4.90
C ILE A 82 -8.28 -2.72 -4.00
N PRO A 83 -8.72 -1.58 -4.56
CA PRO A 83 -8.98 -0.37 -3.78
C PRO A 83 -10.06 -0.62 -2.73
N LEU A 84 -9.87 -0.05 -1.53
CA LEU A 84 -10.81 -0.10 -0.40
C LEU A 84 -11.41 1.28 -0.13
N SER A 85 -10.55 2.28 0.03
CA SER A 85 -10.94 3.63 0.42
C SER A 85 -10.02 4.70 -0.16
N LYS A 86 -10.55 5.92 -0.24
CA LYS A 86 -9.80 7.14 -0.56
C LYS A 86 -9.81 8.06 0.64
N ASN A 87 -8.65 8.49 1.07
CA ASN A 87 -8.53 9.50 2.12
C ASN A 87 -8.70 10.93 1.57
N ASN A 88 -8.69 11.92 2.46
CA ASN A 88 -8.87 13.33 2.09
C ASN A 88 -7.69 13.91 1.28
N SER A 89 -6.49 13.34 1.39
CA SER A 89 -5.35 13.74 0.55
C SER A 89 -5.39 13.13 -0.86
N GLY A 90 -6.35 12.23 -1.09
CA GLY A 90 -6.51 11.53 -2.36
C GLY A 90 -5.69 10.25 -2.49
N SER A 91 -4.96 9.84 -1.45
CA SER A 91 -4.30 8.53 -1.41
C SER A 91 -5.36 7.42 -1.33
N VAL A 92 -5.06 6.29 -1.96
CA VAL A 92 -5.94 5.12 -1.99
C VAL A 92 -5.35 4.03 -1.12
N THR A 93 -6.11 3.55 -0.14
CA THR A 93 -5.79 2.33 0.60
C THR A 93 -6.38 1.14 -0.14
N ALA A 94 -5.59 0.08 -0.31
CA ALA A 94 -5.94 -1.09 -1.11
C ALA A 94 -5.44 -2.39 -0.47
N LEU A 95 -6.02 -3.52 -0.89
CA LEU A 95 -5.40 -4.84 -0.70
C LEU A 95 -4.53 -5.16 -1.92
N LEU A 96 -3.37 -5.78 -1.69
CA LEU A 96 -2.50 -6.22 -2.77
C LEU A 96 -2.72 -7.71 -3.06
N ARG A 97 -3.14 -8.03 -4.28
CA ARG A 97 -3.21 -9.41 -4.77
C ARG A 97 -1.90 -9.76 -5.49
N TRP A 98 -1.00 -10.45 -4.80
CA TRP A 98 0.22 -10.96 -5.43
C TRP A 98 -0.10 -11.97 -6.55
N PRO A 99 0.53 -11.86 -7.74
CA PRO A 99 0.27 -12.79 -8.84
C PRO A 99 0.60 -14.24 -8.49
N THR A 100 1.70 -14.44 -7.76
CA THR A 100 2.24 -15.75 -7.37
C THR A 100 2.49 -15.80 -5.87
N ALA A 101 1.46 -15.46 -5.08
CA ALA A 101 1.55 -15.46 -3.62
C ALA A 101 1.97 -16.85 -3.08
N PRO A 102 2.98 -16.96 -2.22
CA PRO A 102 3.29 -18.21 -1.53
C PRO A 102 2.12 -18.68 -0.66
N ALA A 103 1.99 -19.99 -0.48
CA ALA A 103 0.97 -20.55 0.41
C ALA A 103 1.09 -19.99 1.84
N GLY A 104 -0.03 -19.51 2.39
CA GLY A 104 -0.07 -18.88 3.71
C GLY A 104 0.27 -17.39 3.75
N MET A 105 0.63 -16.78 2.62
CA MET A 105 0.73 -15.32 2.53
C MET A 105 -0.67 -14.71 2.35
N GLU A 106 -1.14 -13.97 3.35
CA GLU A 106 -2.36 -13.18 3.25
C GLU A 106 -2.16 -11.92 2.37
N MET A 107 -3.26 -11.33 1.91
CA MET A 107 -3.22 -10.08 1.14
C MET A 107 -2.83 -8.91 2.05
N PRO A 108 -1.69 -8.24 1.81
CA PRO A 108 -1.29 -7.11 2.62
C PRO A 108 -2.11 -5.87 2.30
N VAL A 109 -2.22 -4.99 3.30
CA VAL A 109 -2.83 -3.67 3.15
C VAL A 109 -1.74 -2.71 2.71
N VAL A 110 -2.00 -2.00 1.62
CA VAL A 110 -1.05 -1.07 1.00
C VAL A 110 -1.69 0.29 0.73
N GLU A 111 -0.87 1.32 0.65
CA GLU A 111 -1.24 2.61 0.08
C GLU A 111 -0.74 2.66 -1.37
N VAL A 112 -1.62 3.02 -2.31
CA VAL A 112 -1.29 3.12 -3.72
C VAL A 112 -0.75 4.52 -4.02
N HIS A 113 0.40 4.55 -4.67
CA HIS A 113 1.10 5.74 -5.13
C HIS A 113 1.26 5.71 -6.65
N LYS A 114 1.65 6.84 -7.25
CA LYS A 114 1.80 6.96 -8.71
C LYS A 114 2.71 5.88 -9.31
N TYR A 115 3.85 5.62 -8.67
CA TYR A 115 4.88 4.70 -9.17
C TYR A 115 4.94 3.38 -8.40
N GLY A 116 3.87 3.00 -7.67
CA GLY A 116 3.85 1.73 -6.96
C GLY A 116 3.04 1.76 -5.68
N VAL A 117 3.46 0.99 -4.68
CA VAL A 117 2.74 0.82 -3.43
C VAL A 117 3.63 0.92 -2.20
N TRP A 118 3.05 1.41 -1.11
CA TRP A 118 3.68 1.42 0.22
C TRP A 118 2.96 0.42 1.12
N LEU A 119 3.72 -0.49 1.73
CA LEU A 119 3.16 -1.49 2.63
C LEU A 119 2.75 -0.84 3.96
N LEU A 120 1.45 -0.91 4.28
CA LEU A 120 0.90 -0.40 5.54
C LEU A 120 0.84 -1.49 6.61
N ALA A 121 0.47 -2.72 6.24
CA ALA A 121 0.44 -3.88 7.14
C ALA A 121 0.45 -5.19 6.35
N LYS A 122 0.97 -6.28 6.95
CA LYS A 122 1.02 -7.59 6.28
C LYS A 122 -0.35 -8.25 6.17
N THR A 123 -1.26 -7.93 7.10
CA THR A 123 -2.60 -8.48 7.17
C THR A 123 -3.60 -7.39 7.54
N VAL A 124 -4.87 -7.62 7.23
CA VAL A 124 -5.97 -6.73 7.65
C VAL A 124 -6.03 -6.62 9.17
N ASP A 125 -5.80 -7.72 9.89
CA ASP A 125 -5.82 -7.77 11.35
C ASP A 125 -4.73 -6.90 11.99
N GLN A 126 -3.50 -6.94 11.44
CA GLN A 126 -2.42 -6.07 11.89
C GLN A 126 -2.76 -4.60 11.67
N TYR A 127 -3.43 -4.29 10.55
CA TYR A 127 -3.85 -2.92 10.27
C TYR A 127 -4.95 -2.45 11.22
N ILE A 128 -6.00 -3.26 11.42
CA ILE A 128 -7.08 -2.98 12.39
C ILE A 128 -6.50 -2.77 13.79
N HIS A 129 -5.63 -3.68 14.25
CA HIS A 129 -5.01 -3.57 15.57
C HIS A 129 -4.19 -2.28 15.69
N ARG A 130 -3.35 -1.95 14.69
CA ARG A 130 -2.60 -0.69 14.66
C ARG A 130 -3.53 0.52 14.77
N ILE A 131 -4.61 0.54 13.98
CA ILE A 131 -5.60 1.61 13.99
C ILE A 131 -6.18 1.81 15.39
N LEU A 132 -6.55 0.72 16.07
CA LEU A 132 -7.15 0.77 17.41
C LEU A 132 -6.17 1.27 18.47
N VAL A 133 -4.90 0.85 18.43
CA VAL A 133 -3.85 1.34 19.35
C VAL A 133 -3.63 2.84 19.15
N GLU A 134 -3.47 3.28 17.90
CA GLU A 134 -3.24 4.69 17.58
C GLU A 134 -4.43 5.56 18.02
N GLU A 135 -5.66 5.02 17.95
CA GLU A 135 -6.86 5.73 18.39
C GLU A 135 -7.05 5.76 19.90
N ASP A 136 -6.68 4.69 20.63
CA ASP A 136 -6.71 4.67 22.10
C ASP A 136 -5.80 5.76 22.68
N ILE A 137 -4.64 5.98 22.05
CA ILE A 137 -3.62 6.93 22.51
C ILE A 137 -4.02 8.39 22.31
N LYS A 138 -4.80 8.71 21.27
CA LYS A 138 -5.25 10.08 20.99
C LYS A 138 -6.20 10.63 22.07
N GLY A 139 -6.71 9.78 22.96
CA GLY A 139 -7.60 10.17 24.06
C GLY A 139 -9.04 10.43 23.63
N SER A 140 -9.97 10.47 24.59
CA SER A 140 -11.42 10.42 24.39
C SER A 140 -12.00 11.59 23.58
N GLN A 141 -12.08 11.43 22.25
CA GLN A 141 -13.06 12.13 21.41
C GLN A 141 -14.22 11.17 21.11
N GLU A 142 -15.42 11.69 20.84
CA GLU A 142 -16.61 10.88 20.49
C GLU A 142 -16.33 9.92 19.31
N LYS A 143 -15.49 10.34 18.36
CA LYS A 143 -15.04 9.51 17.23
C LYS A 143 -14.29 8.24 17.64
N ASN A 144 -13.63 8.23 18.81
CA ASN A 144 -12.92 7.05 19.27
C ASN A 144 -13.93 5.93 19.57
N GLU A 145 -15.04 6.24 20.24
CA GLU A 145 -16.05 5.24 20.61
C GLU A 145 -16.72 4.64 19.38
N GLU A 146 -17.02 5.47 18.38
CA GLU A 146 -17.56 5.00 17.10
C GLU A 146 -16.60 4.04 16.38
N LEU A 147 -15.29 4.30 16.43
CA LEU A 147 -14.29 3.46 15.79
C LEU A 147 -14.14 2.10 16.49
N PHE A 148 -14.12 2.08 17.82
CA PHE A 148 -14.14 0.83 18.60
C PHE A 148 -15.45 0.05 18.41
N PHE A 149 -16.58 0.74 18.21
CA PHE A 149 -17.84 0.07 17.87
C PHE A 149 -17.82 -0.51 16.45
N ALA A 150 -17.21 0.20 15.49
CA ALA A 150 -17.10 -0.25 14.10
C ALA A 150 -16.20 -1.48 13.92
N SER A 151 -15.20 -1.67 14.79
CA SER A 151 -14.34 -2.86 14.79
C SER A 151 -15.05 -4.10 15.34
N ALA A 152 -16.16 -3.95 16.07
CA ALA A 152 -17.01 -5.03 16.58
C ALA A 152 -16.22 -6.16 17.26
N ASP A 153 -16.57 -7.42 16.96
CA ASP A 153 -15.93 -8.62 17.52
C ASP A 153 -14.45 -8.75 17.12
N ALA A 154 -14.09 -8.30 15.91
CA ALA A 154 -12.70 -8.24 15.47
C ALA A 154 -11.86 -7.34 16.38
N GLY A 155 -12.41 -6.19 16.78
CA GLY A 155 -11.80 -5.28 17.73
C GLY A 155 -11.56 -5.94 19.09
N GLU A 156 -12.58 -6.56 19.67
CA GLU A 156 -12.47 -7.20 20.99
C GLU A 156 -11.43 -8.33 21.04
N LYS A 157 -11.27 -9.07 19.93
CA LYS A 157 -10.29 -10.15 19.79
C LYS A 157 -8.87 -9.62 19.60
N LEU A 158 -8.70 -8.54 18.83
CA LEU A 158 -7.38 -8.02 18.45
C LEU A 158 -6.81 -7.06 19.49
N TYR A 159 -7.63 -6.17 20.07
CA TYR A 159 -7.18 -5.11 20.97
C TYR A 159 -8.30 -4.57 21.87
N LYS A 160 -8.10 -4.58 23.18
CA LYS A 160 -9.05 -3.97 24.12
C LYS A 160 -8.63 -2.54 24.45
N LYS A 161 -9.61 -1.64 24.47
CA LYS A 161 -9.41 -0.23 24.85
C LYS A 161 -8.73 -0.14 26.22
N GLY A 162 -7.64 0.62 26.31
CA GLY A 162 -6.82 0.73 27.51
C GLY A 162 -5.67 -0.28 27.61
N ASP A 163 -5.57 -1.27 26.73
CA ASP A 163 -4.47 -2.26 26.75
C ASP A 163 -3.09 -1.61 26.54
N PHE A 164 -3.04 -0.49 25.81
CA PHE A 164 -1.80 0.27 25.67
C PHE A 164 -1.33 0.81 27.03
N ALA A 165 -2.20 1.53 27.75
CA ALA A 165 -1.90 2.07 29.07
C ALA A 165 -1.58 0.96 30.08
N ALA A 166 -2.34 -0.15 30.05
CA ALA A 166 -2.13 -1.30 30.93
C ALA A 166 -0.78 -1.99 30.70
N SER A 167 -0.24 -1.94 29.47
CA SER A 167 1.04 -2.56 29.13
C SER A 167 2.27 -1.90 29.73
N GLN A 168 2.14 -0.67 30.25
CA GLN A 168 3.24 0.18 30.76
C GLN A 168 4.35 0.46 29.72
N ILE A 169 4.10 0.23 28.43
CA ILE A 169 5.04 0.58 27.36
C ILE A 169 4.91 2.07 27.06
N SER A 170 5.99 2.83 27.22
CA SER A 170 5.99 4.29 27.07
C SER A 170 5.93 4.80 25.63
N SER A 171 6.13 3.94 24.64
CA SER A 171 6.19 4.31 23.22
C SER A 171 5.23 3.49 22.39
N THR A 172 4.39 4.17 21.62
CA THR A 172 3.46 3.58 20.63
C THR A 172 4.20 2.66 19.66
N ASP A 173 5.31 3.14 19.09
CA ASP A 173 6.12 2.38 18.15
C ASP A 173 6.66 1.08 18.77
N ILE A 174 7.11 1.13 20.03
CA ILE A 174 7.58 -0.06 20.75
C ILE A 174 6.43 -1.03 21.02
N TYR A 175 5.26 -0.52 21.38
CA TYR A 175 4.07 -1.34 21.58
C TYR A 175 3.69 -2.06 20.29
N LEU A 176 3.56 -1.33 19.19
CA LEU A 176 3.18 -1.87 17.89
C LEU A 176 4.14 -2.97 17.43
N LEU A 177 5.46 -2.72 17.49
CA LEU A 177 6.48 -3.71 17.10
C LEU A 177 6.48 -4.96 17.99
N LYS A 178 6.13 -4.85 19.27
CA LYS A 178 6.15 -5.97 20.22
C LYS A 178 4.83 -6.76 20.28
N LYS A 179 3.69 -6.09 20.12
CA LYS A 179 2.36 -6.64 20.37
C LYS A 179 1.55 -6.89 19.10
N VAL A 180 1.86 -6.19 18.01
CA VAL A 180 1.07 -6.24 16.77
C VAL A 180 1.85 -6.88 15.65
N GLY A 181 2.99 -6.29 15.26
CA GLY A 181 3.76 -6.77 14.12
C GLY A 181 4.81 -5.78 13.65
N LEU A 182 5.51 -6.15 12.57
CA LEU A 182 6.51 -5.28 11.95
C LEU A 182 5.84 -4.38 10.91
N PHE A 183 6.14 -3.08 11.00
CA PHE A 183 5.63 -2.06 10.10
C PHE A 183 6.79 -1.29 9.46
N PRO A 184 6.83 -1.17 8.12
CA PRO A 184 7.88 -0.44 7.41
C PRO A 184 8.15 0.96 7.98
N ASP A 185 7.12 1.79 8.06
CA ASP A 185 7.22 3.18 8.49
C ASP A 185 7.69 3.34 9.94
N ILE A 186 7.33 2.39 10.82
CA ILE A 186 7.77 2.39 12.22
C ILE A 186 9.26 2.02 12.33
N LEU A 187 9.72 1.05 11.54
CA LEU A 187 11.15 0.68 11.50
C LEU A 187 11.98 1.84 10.95
N GLU A 188 11.52 2.48 9.88
CA GLU A 188 12.17 3.67 9.31
C GLU A 188 12.22 4.82 10.31
N ARG A 189 11.10 5.12 10.98
CA ARG A 189 11.04 6.15 12.03
C ARG A 189 11.99 5.85 13.18
N LYS A 190 12.12 4.58 13.58
CA LYS A 190 13.08 4.19 14.62
C LYS A 190 14.52 4.40 14.20
N VAL A 191 14.87 4.11 12.95
CA VAL A 191 16.21 4.39 12.42
C VAL A 191 16.52 5.89 12.50
N GLU A 192 15.59 6.74 12.07
CA GLU A 192 15.76 8.20 12.19
C GLU A 192 15.88 8.65 13.65
N GLN A 193 15.06 8.13 14.58
CA GLN A 193 15.17 8.42 16.01
C GLN A 193 16.53 8.01 16.61
N HIS A 194 17.15 6.94 16.12
CA HIS A 194 18.50 6.55 16.54
C HIS A 194 19.55 7.53 16.00
N PHE A 195 19.43 7.96 14.75
CA PHE A 195 20.29 9.01 14.19
C PHE A 195 20.16 10.34 14.95
N ASP A 196 18.94 10.76 15.29
CA ASP A 196 18.68 12.00 16.05
C ASP A 196 19.33 11.98 17.44
N LYS A 197 19.45 10.79 18.04
CA LYS A 197 20.12 10.57 19.33
C LYS A 197 21.65 10.42 19.21
N GLY A 198 22.19 10.46 17.99
CA GLY A 198 23.60 10.19 17.70
C GLY A 198 23.99 8.71 17.82
N ASP A 199 23.02 7.81 17.98
CA ASP A 199 23.24 6.37 18.09
C ASP A 199 23.28 5.72 16.71
N GLN A 200 24.40 5.92 16.03
CA GLN A 200 24.64 5.43 14.67
C GLN A 200 24.62 3.89 14.58
N VAL A 201 25.10 3.20 15.63
CA VAL A 201 25.19 1.74 15.65
C VAL A 201 23.80 1.13 15.69
N SER A 202 22.91 1.61 16.56
CA SER A 202 21.54 1.12 16.61
C SER A 202 20.74 1.48 15.34
N ALA A 203 21.03 2.63 14.72
CA ALA A 203 20.44 2.99 13.43
C ALA A 203 20.81 1.97 12.34
N LEU A 204 22.10 1.61 12.24
CA LEU A 204 22.59 0.60 11.29
C LEU A 204 22.02 -0.79 11.57
N ILE A 205 22.02 -1.23 12.83
CA ILE A 205 21.46 -2.54 13.21
C ILE A 205 19.97 -2.60 12.87
N THR A 206 19.22 -1.52 13.09
CA THR A 206 17.79 -1.47 12.78
C THR A 206 17.55 -1.44 11.27
N GLY A 207 18.40 -0.73 10.50
CA GLY A 207 18.38 -0.74 9.04
C GLY A 207 18.64 -2.12 8.45
N GLU A 208 19.66 -2.83 8.96
CA GLU A 208 19.95 -4.21 8.57
C GLU A 208 18.84 -5.18 9.00
N PHE A 209 18.28 -5.00 10.20
CA PHE A 209 17.13 -5.77 10.65
C PHE A 209 15.94 -5.59 9.69
N TYR A 210 15.71 -4.39 9.18
CA TYR A 210 14.60 -4.10 8.26
C TYR A 210 14.72 -4.87 6.94
N THR A 211 15.93 -5.15 6.45
CA THR A 211 16.16 -5.85 5.16
C THR A 211 16.02 -7.37 5.22
N LYS A 212 15.75 -7.94 6.39
CA LYS A 212 15.59 -9.40 6.52
C LYS A 212 14.44 -9.90 5.64
N LYS A 213 14.74 -10.93 4.84
CA LYS A 213 13.83 -11.46 3.81
C LYS A 213 12.50 -11.95 4.39
N GLU A 214 12.50 -12.51 5.61
CA GLU A 214 11.29 -12.97 6.28
C GLU A 214 10.38 -11.82 6.76
N HIS A 215 10.88 -10.58 6.85
CA HIS A 215 10.09 -9.47 7.35
C HIS A 215 9.17 -8.93 6.27
N PHE A 216 9.65 -8.62 5.07
CA PHE A 216 8.82 -8.05 4.01
C PHE A 216 9.11 -8.74 2.67
N PRO A 217 8.73 -10.02 2.51
CA PRO A 217 9.05 -10.79 1.31
C PRO A 217 8.46 -10.13 0.06
N GLY A 218 9.30 -9.97 -0.97
CA GLY A 218 8.92 -9.37 -2.24
C GLY A 218 8.94 -7.85 -2.28
N PHE A 219 9.14 -7.15 -1.16
CA PHE A 219 9.22 -5.69 -1.14
C PHE A 219 10.67 -5.20 -1.24
N GLY A 220 10.93 -4.30 -2.20
CA GLY A 220 12.22 -3.66 -2.39
C GLY A 220 12.50 -2.48 -1.45
N ARG A 221 11.45 -1.80 -0.94
CA ARG A 221 11.57 -0.63 -0.05
C ARG A 221 12.56 -0.78 1.12
N PRO A 222 12.59 -1.90 1.87
CA PRO A 222 13.54 -2.06 2.96
C PRO A 222 15.00 -1.90 2.52
N PHE A 223 15.34 -2.42 1.33
CA PHE A 223 16.68 -2.38 0.78
C PHE A 223 17.05 -0.98 0.26
N VAL A 224 16.10 -0.25 -0.34
CA VAL A 224 16.30 1.15 -0.72
C VAL A 224 16.54 2.00 0.53
N PHE A 225 15.69 1.84 1.54
CA PHE A 225 15.82 2.59 2.78
C PHE A 225 17.16 2.30 3.45
N ASN A 226 17.55 1.02 3.58
CA ASN A 226 18.83 0.64 4.15
C ASN A 226 20.04 1.20 3.35
N ALA A 227 19.94 1.29 2.02
CA ALA A 227 20.96 1.96 1.22
C ALA A 227 21.11 3.44 1.62
N LYS A 228 19.99 4.16 1.80
CA LYS A 228 19.97 5.55 2.29
C LYS A 228 20.57 5.67 3.69
N VAL A 229 20.27 4.72 4.60
CA VAL A 229 20.83 4.65 5.97
C VAL A 229 22.35 4.48 5.94
N LEU A 230 22.87 3.58 5.10
CA LEU A 230 24.30 3.31 4.95
C LEU A 230 25.10 4.51 4.42
N LEU A 231 24.48 5.37 3.60
CA LEU A 231 25.06 6.63 3.13
C LEU A 231 24.98 7.77 4.17
N LYS A 232 23.98 7.74 5.05
CA LYS A 232 23.89 8.69 6.16
C LYS A 232 25.03 8.51 7.17
N PHE A 233 25.57 7.31 7.29
CA PHE A 233 26.71 7.04 8.17
C PHE A 233 27.93 7.86 7.76
N VAL A 234 28.49 8.60 8.71
CA VAL A 234 29.71 9.39 8.52
C VAL A 234 30.74 8.92 9.53
N VAL A 235 31.76 8.21 9.06
CA VAL A 235 32.98 8.11 9.85
C VAL A 235 33.72 9.44 9.71
N LEU A 236 33.80 10.20 10.80
CA LEU A 236 34.73 11.31 10.91
C LEU A 236 36.14 10.75 11.16
N THR A 237 36.85 10.41 10.09
CA THR A 237 38.27 10.03 10.22
C THR A 237 39.11 11.29 10.18
N LEU A 238 39.78 11.60 11.30
CA LEU A 238 40.80 12.63 11.38
C LEU A 238 42.04 12.16 10.60
N VAL A 239 42.18 12.55 9.34
CA VAL A 239 43.45 12.38 8.62
C VAL A 239 44.33 13.58 8.94
N GLY A 240 45.25 13.40 9.89
CA GLY A 240 46.26 14.41 10.19
C GLY A 240 47.28 14.51 9.05
N ILE A 241 47.13 15.49 8.17
CA ILE A 241 48.19 15.83 7.21
C ILE A 241 49.23 16.67 7.95
N GLY A 242 50.26 16.01 8.49
CA GLY A 242 51.41 16.68 9.09
C GLY A 242 52.27 17.35 8.01
N ILE A 243 51.99 18.61 7.68
CA ILE A 243 52.94 19.44 6.91
C ILE A 243 54.01 19.95 7.89
N VAL A 244 55.16 19.27 7.92
CA VAL A 244 56.35 19.79 8.63
C VAL A 244 56.97 20.90 7.78
N LEU A 245 56.50 22.14 7.95
CA LEU A 245 57.26 23.30 7.49
C LEU A 245 58.35 23.58 8.55
N TYR A 246 59.59 23.26 8.20
CA TYR A 246 60.75 23.61 9.02
C TYR A 246 60.86 25.14 9.13
N ARG A 247 60.88 25.60 10.38
CA ARG A 247 61.06 26.98 10.91
C ARG A 247 59.77 27.78 11.15
N VAL A 248 59.60 28.06 12.45
CA VAL A 248 58.64 28.97 13.11
C VAL A 248 57.26 28.36 13.42
N HIS A 249 57.21 27.71 14.59
CA HIS A 249 56.09 27.53 15.53
C HIS A 249 54.68 27.99 15.09
N ARG A 250 54.03 27.24 14.19
CA ARG A 250 52.55 27.15 14.13
C ARG A 250 52.13 25.93 13.31
N ILE A 251 51.78 24.82 13.97
CA ILE A 251 51.14 23.68 13.31
C ILE A 251 49.71 24.12 12.98
N ILE A 252 49.47 24.51 11.73
CA ILE A 252 48.11 24.62 11.21
C ILE A 252 47.70 23.18 10.87
N ASN A 253 47.01 22.51 11.79
CA ASN A 253 46.31 21.26 11.46
C ASN A 253 45.18 21.63 10.49
N ILE A 254 45.39 21.40 9.19
CA ILE A 254 44.30 21.42 8.22
C ILE A 254 43.54 20.11 8.43
N PHE A 255 42.43 20.20 9.15
CA PHE A 255 41.52 19.08 9.33
C PHE A 255 40.75 18.88 8.02
N VAL A 256 41.11 17.84 7.27
CA VAL A 256 40.29 17.35 6.16
C VAL A 256 39.29 16.35 6.75
N PHE A 257 38.02 16.74 6.82
CA PHE A 257 36.94 15.83 7.17
C PHE A 257 36.57 14.97 5.96
N CYS A 258 37.04 13.73 5.93
CA CYS A 258 36.56 12.76 4.94
C CYS A 258 35.27 12.11 5.45
N ARG A 259 34.15 12.40 4.80
CA ARG A 259 32.85 11.74 5.05
C ARG A 259 32.90 10.33 4.45
N VAL A 260 33.37 9.32 5.21
CA VAL A 260 33.38 7.93 4.72
C VAL A 260 32.04 7.28 5.02
N GLY A 261 31.10 7.36 4.08
CA GLY A 261 29.88 6.53 4.08
C GLY A 261 30.18 5.09 3.65
N ARG A 262 29.30 4.14 4.01
CA ARG A 262 29.42 2.73 3.59
C ARG A 262 28.94 2.56 2.15
N ASN A 263 29.60 3.26 1.21
CA ASN A 263 29.14 3.44 -0.17
C ASN A 263 28.96 2.11 -0.93
N THR A 264 29.87 1.16 -0.76
CA THR A 264 29.80 -0.16 -1.43
C THR A 264 28.60 -0.97 -0.94
N GLU A 265 28.35 -0.95 0.37
CA GLU A 265 27.21 -1.67 0.95
C GLU A 265 25.88 -1.00 0.62
N ALA A 266 25.86 0.34 0.59
CA ALA A 266 24.68 1.08 0.14
C ALA A 266 24.32 0.72 -1.29
N LYS A 267 25.34 0.69 -2.16
CA LYS A 267 25.21 0.27 -3.55
C LYS A 267 24.69 -1.16 -3.68
N ASP A 268 25.24 -2.10 -2.93
CA ASP A 268 24.80 -3.49 -2.96
C ASP A 268 23.37 -3.65 -2.43
N SER A 269 23.00 -2.91 -1.38
CA SER A 269 21.62 -2.86 -0.87
C SER A 269 20.65 -2.34 -1.93
N ALA A 270 20.99 -1.24 -2.62
CA ALA A 270 20.16 -0.71 -3.71
C ALA A 270 20.01 -1.69 -4.88
N ARG A 271 21.08 -2.40 -5.26
CA ARG A 271 21.03 -3.45 -6.28
C ARG A 271 20.15 -4.63 -5.88
N VAL A 272 20.10 -4.98 -4.60
CA VAL A 272 19.16 -6.00 -4.10
C VAL A 272 17.72 -5.48 -4.18
N ALA A 273 17.49 -4.20 -3.90
CA ALA A 273 16.17 -3.57 -4.04
C ALA A 273 15.64 -3.70 -5.47
N LEU A 274 16.47 -3.39 -6.47
CA LEU A 274 16.10 -3.41 -7.89
C LEU A 274 15.93 -4.81 -8.49
N LYS A 275 16.27 -5.86 -7.73
CA LYS A 275 15.89 -7.26 -8.06
C LYS A 275 14.47 -7.62 -7.60
N SER A 276 13.85 -6.78 -6.77
CA SER A 276 12.44 -6.89 -6.40
C SER A 276 11.60 -6.11 -7.41
N PRO A 277 10.28 -6.38 -7.53
CA PRO A 277 9.43 -5.63 -8.44
C PRO A 277 9.49 -4.12 -8.14
N TRP A 278 9.68 -3.31 -9.17
CA TRP A 278 10.01 -1.88 -9.04
C TRP A 278 8.87 -1.08 -8.40
N TRP A 279 7.64 -1.55 -8.55
CA TRP A 279 6.44 -1.00 -7.91
C TRP A 279 6.38 -1.26 -6.39
N THR A 280 7.38 -1.92 -5.81
CA THR A 280 7.52 -2.15 -4.35
C THR A 280 8.66 -1.37 -3.71
N LEU A 281 9.39 -0.54 -4.48
CA LEU A 281 10.55 0.23 -4.00
C LEU A 281 10.15 1.35 -3.03
N GLY A 282 8.90 1.82 -3.11
CA GLY A 282 8.41 2.92 -2.30
C GLY A 282 9.04 4.28 -2.64
N CYS A 283 9.68 4.39 -3.80
CA CYS A 283 10.24 5.61 -4.37
C CYS A 283 10.26 5.47 -5.91
N GLU A 284 10.67 6.52 -6.62
CA GLU A 284 10.90 6.44 -8.06
C GLU A 284 12.06 5.48 -8.37
N TYR A 285 11.97 4.78 -9.50
CA TYR A 285 13.04 3.87 -9.95
C TYR A 285 14.41 4.58 -10.00
N GLN A 286 14.44 5.82 -10.50
CA GLN A 286 15.69 6.58 -10.65
C GLN A 286 16.41 6.78 -9.31
N GLU A 287 15.67 7.04 -8.22
CA GLU A 287 16.29 7.17 -6.91
C GLU A 287 17.03 5.91 -6.48
N ALA A 288 16.46 4.73 -6.75
CA ALA A 288 17.09 3.46 -6.43
C ALA A 288 18.24 3.12 -7.40
N ALA A 289 18.09 3.45 -8.68
CA ALA A 289 19.13 3.27 -9.71
C ALA A 289 20.37 4.11 -9.43
N ASP A 290 20.19 5.38 -9.04
CA ASP A 290 21.27 6.29 -8.66
C ASP A 290 22.07 5.73 -7.47
N LEU A 291 21.38 5.20 -6.46
CA LEU A 291 22.02 4.54 -5.30
C LEU A 291 22.78 3.27 -5.72
N ALA A 292 22.25 2.51 -6.68
CA ALA A 292 22.88 1.32 -7.23
C ALA A 292 24.04 1.62 -8.19
N GLN A 293 24.21 2.89 -8.58
CA GLN A 293 25.07 3.34 -9.67
C GLN A 293 24.79 2.54 -10.95
N TRP A 294 23.50 2.43 -11.26
CA TRP A 294 23.03 1.93 -12.54
C TRP A 294 22.54 3.12 -13.36
N GLU A 295 22.96 3.16 -14.61
CA GLU A 295 22.36 4.03 -15.61
C GLU A 295 21.05 3.39 -16.11
N ASP A 296 20.55 3.84 -17.26
CA ASP A 296 19.34 3.32 -17.88
C ASP A 296 19.50 1.89 -18.45
N GLU A 297 20.68 1.28 -18.29
CA GLU A 297 21.02 -0.07 -18.77
C GLU A 297 19.98 -1.14 -18.38
N GLN A 298 19.42 -1.07 -17.16
CA GLN A 298 18.39 -2.05 -16.75
C GLN A 298 17.04 -1.80 -17.42
N ILE A 299 16.66 -0.54 -17.62
CA ILE A 299 15.44 -0.19 -18.35
C ILE A 299 15.58 -0.68 -19.80
N GLU A 300 16.72 -0.42 -20.43
CA GLU A 300 17.01 -0.89 -21.78
C GLU A 300 17.00 -2.41 -21.88
N TYR A 301 17.63 -3.11 -20.92
CA TYR A 301 17.60 -4.57 -20.83
C TYR A 301 16.17 -5.11 -20.72
N ILE A 302 15.34 -4.54 -19.85
CA ILE A 302 13.94 -4.97 -19.71
C ILE A 302 13.15 -4.69 -20.99
N LYS A 303 13.35 -3.51 -21.61
CA LYS A 303 12.72 -3.19 -22.90
C LYS A 303 13.09 -4.19 -23.98
N GLU A 304 14.36 -4.58 -24.07
CA GLU A 304 14.81 -5.62 -24.99
C GLU A 304 14.16 -6.98 -24.67
N LYS A 305 14.05 -7.35 -23.39
CA LYS A 305 13.45 -8.63 -22.99
C LYS A 305 11.96 -8.76 -23.28
N VAL A 306 11.24 -7.65 -23.34
CA VAL A 306 9.80 -7.64 -23.68
C VAL A 306 9.57 -7.70 -25.21
N THR A 307 10.62 -7.56 -26.03
CA THR A 307 10.50 -7.73 -27.49
C THR A 307 10.35 -9.20 -27.91
N GLU A 308 9.84 -9.43 -29.12
CA GLU A 308 9.74 -10.78 -29.68
C GLU A 308 11.13 -11.41 -29.86
N GLU A 309 12.15 -10.63 -30.24
CA GLU A 309 13.52 -11.10 -30.34
C GLU A 309 14.06 -11.57 -28.97
N GLY A 310 13.83 -10.76 -27.92
CA GLY A 310 14.19 -11.10 -26.55
C GLY A 310 13.50 -12.37 -26.05
N ARG A 311 12.21 -12.51 -26.36
CA ARG A 311 11.41 -13.71 -26.09
C ARG A 311 12.01 -14.96 -26.74
N GLN A 312 12.29 -14.88 -28.05
CA GLN A 312 12.85 -16.00 -28.80
C GLN A 312 14.26 -16.38 -28.31
N GLU A 313 15.05 -15.39 -27.86
CA GLU A 313 16.36 -15.64 -27.26
C GLU A 313 16.24 -16.46 -25.96
N ASP A 314 15.31 -16.10 -25.08
CA ASP A 314 15.07 -16.78 -23.82
C ASP A 314 14.53 -18.21 -24.03
N LEU A 315 13.67 -18.41 -25.03
CA LEU A 315 13.22 -19.75 -25.45
C LEU A 315 14.36 -20.61 -26.01
N LYS A 316 15.25 -20.03 -26.84
CA LYS A 316 16.45 -20.73 -27.35
C LYS A 316 17.42 -21.11 -26.24
N LYS A 317 17.48 -20.34 -25.16
CA LYS A 317 18.25 -20.66 -23.94
C LYS A 317 17.62 -21.78 -23.12
N GLY A 318 16.44 -22.29 -23.51
CA GLY A 318 15.77 -23.41 -22.88
C GLY A 318 14.88 -23.04 -21.70
N LYS A 319 14.50 -21.76 -21.55
CA LYS A 319 13.47 -21.39 -20.56
C LYS A 319 12.10 -21.94 -20.97
N GLU A 320 11.34 -22.40 -19.99
CA GLU A 320 9.96 -22.85 -20.21
C GLU A 320 9.08 -21.68 -20.71
N PRO A 321 8.22 -21.88 -21.73
CA PRO A 321 7.40 -20.81 -22.30
C PRO A 321 6.52 -20.08 -21.27
N ALA A 322 5.98 -20.82 -20.29
CA ALA A 322 5.17 -20.24 -19.23
C ALA A 322 5.99 -19.32 -18.31
N GLN A 323 7.25 -19.68 -18.03
CA GLN A 323 8.15 -18.84 -17.23
C GLN A 323 8.56 -17.59 -18.00
N VAL A 324 8.82 -17.70 -19.30
CA VAL A 324 9.12 -16.53 -20.15
C VAL A 324 7.94 -15.56 -20.15
N ALA A 325 6.72 -16.05 -20.32
CA ALA A 325 5.52 -15.20 -20.27
C ALA A 325 5.34 -14.55 -18.88
N LEU A 326 5.65 -15.27 -17.79
CA LEU A 326 5.61 -14.71 -16.44
C LEU A 326 6.66 -13.62 -16.22
N ASP A 327 7.89 -13.83 -16.71
CA ASP A 327 8.98 -12.84 -16.66
C ASP A 327 8.57 -11.57 -17.46
N GLU A 328 8.01 -11.73 -18.67
CA GLU A 328 7.50 -10.63 -19.49
C GLU A 328 6.39 -9.83 -18.78
N ALA A 329 5.46 -10.51 -18.10
CA ALA A 329 4.41 -9.83 -17.33
C ALA A 329 4.98 -8.99 -16.18
N ALA A 330 5.99 -9.50 -15.47
CA ALA A 330 6.67 -8.78 -14.41
C ALA A 330 7.43 -7.55 -14.96
N PHE A 331 8.15 -7.72 -16.06
CA PHE A 331 8.85 -6.66 -16.76
C PHE A 331 7.93 -5.53 -17.23
N LEU A 332 6.76 -5.86 -17.79
CA LEU A 332 5.77 -4.87 -18.20
C LEU A 332 5.21 -4.07 -17.01
N LEU A 333 4.98 -4.73 -15.86
CA LEU A 333 4.57 -4.05 -14.63
C LEU A 333 5.67 -3.12 -14.09
N ASP A 334 6.92 -3.55 -14.16
CA ASP A 334 8.07 -2.74 -13.73
C ASP A 334 8.24 -1.51 -14.63
N LEU A 335 8.13 -1.65 -15.95
CA LEU A 335 8.15 -0.51 -16.89
C LEU A 335 6.98 0.46 -16.64
N ALA A 336 5.77 -0.05 -16.43
CA ALA A 336 4.61 0.78 -16.10
C ALA A 336 4.81 1.53 -14.77
N SER A 337 5.57 0.96 -13.83
CA SER A 337 5.96 1.59 -12.58
C SER A 337 6.87 2.79 -12.76
N VAL A 338 7.78 2.74 -13.73
CA VAL A 338 8.72 3.86 -14.01
C VAL A 338 7.96 5.07 -14.55
N GLU A 339 7.05 4.84 -15.48
CA GLU A 339 6.33 5.90 -16.18
C GLU A 339 5.05 6.34 -15.45
N GLY A 340 4.51 5.47 -14.57
CA GLY A 340 3.21 5.65 -13.93
C GLY A 340 2.03 5.42 -14.89
N THR A 341 2.24 4.61 -15.93
CA THR A 341 1.33 4.35 -17.05
C THR A 341 0.64 2.98 -16.93
N TRP A 342 0.05 2.71 -15.77
CA TRP A 342 -0.54 1.40 -15.42
C TRP A 342 -1.56 0.84 -16.43
N ASP A 343 -2.31 1.73 -17.07
CA ASP A 343 -3.39 1.36 -17.98
C ASP A 343 -2.91 0.98 -19.39
N ASP A 344 -1.75 1.49 -19.83
CA ASP A 344 -1.33 1.45 -21.23
C ASP A 344 -1.04 0.02 -21.72
N ASN A 345 -0.43 -0.80 -20.85
CA ASN A 345 -0.01 -2.17 -21.17
C ASN A 345 -0.89 -3.24 -20.50
N LEU A 346 -2.02 -2.86 -19.90
CA LEU A 346 -2.81 -3.74 -19.05
C LEU A 346 -3.35 -4.99 -19.80
N VAL A 347 -3.78 -4.83 -21.04
CA VAL A 347 -4.24 -5.95 -21.88
C VAL A 347 -3.09 -6.92 -22.16
N THR A 348 -1.93 -6.39 -22.56
CA THR A 348 -0.73 -7.19 -22.82
C THR A 348 -0.28 -7.95 -21.58
N ILE A 349 -0.23 -7.28 -20.41
CA ILE A 349 0.13 -7.92 -19.13
C ILE A 349 -0.84 -9.09 -18.83
N ALA A 350 -2.14 -8.90 -19.03
CA ALA A 350 -3.12 -9.95 -18.81
C ALA A 350 -2.95 -11.13 -19.79
N GLU A 351 -2.65 -10.87 -21.06
CA GLU A 351 -2.33 -11.91 -22.04
C GLU A 351 -1.09 -12.73 -21.64
N ARG A 352 -0.03 -12.07 -21.15
CA ARG A 352 1.17 -12.74 -20.63
C ARG A 352 0.88 -13.64 -19.43
N TYR A 353 0.08 -13.16 -18.46
CA TYR A 353 -0.34 -14.01 -17.35
C TYR A 353 -1.18 -15.21 -17.81
N LYS A 354 -2.02 -15.03 -18.82
CA LYS A 354 -2.78 -16.12 -19.43
C LYS A 354 -1.87 -17.16 -20.10
N GLU A 355 -0.87 -16.71 -20.86
CA GLU A 355 0.14 -17.59 -21.48
C GLU A 355 0.97 -18.35 -20.43
N ALA A 356 1.18 -17.75 -19.26
CA ALA A 356 1.81 -18.39 -18.10
C ALA A 356 0.90 -19.39 -17.35
N GLY A 357 -0.36 -19.55 -17.77
CA GLY A 357 -1.34 -20.43 -17.12
C GLY A 357 -2.05 -19.83 -15.91
N LEU A 358 -1.98 -18.51 -15.73
CA LEU A 358 -2.63 -17.75 -14.64
C LEU A 358 -3.86 -17.01 -15.17
N ASP A 359 -4.83 -17.76 -15.71
CA ASP A 359 -6.07 -17.22 -16.30
C ASP A 359 -6.90 -16.37 -15.33
N ASP A 360 -6.86 -16.72 -14.05
CA ASP A 360 -7.55 -16.01 -12.97
C ASP A 360 -6.90 -14.66 -12.63
N ILE A 361 -5.57 -14.57 -12.72
CA ILE A 361 -4.86 -13.29 -12.66
C ILE A 361 -5.22 -12.43 -13.87
N ALA A 362 -5.15 -13.00 -15.07
CA ALA A 362 -5.46 -12.30 -16.31
C ALA A 362 -6.87 -11.68 -16.29
N LYS A 363 -7.89 -12.46 -15.92
CA LYS A 363 -9.29 -11.99 -15.78
C LYS A 363 -9.43 -10.89 -14.75
N PHE A 364 -8.76 -11.05 -13.61
CA PHE A 364 -8.78 -10.05 -12.56
C PHE A 364 -8.18 -8.72 -13.03
N LEU A 365 -7.04 -8.74 -13.72
CA LEU A 365 -6.37 -7.52 -14.18
C LEU A 365 -7.25 -6.68 -15.11
N VAL A 366 -7.92 -7.32 -16.07
CA VAL A 366 -8.79 -6.64 -17.05
C VAL A 366 -10.16 -6.25 -16.50
N TYR A 367 -10.56 -6.76 -15.34
CA TYR A 367 -11.82 -6.39 -14.72
C TYR A 367 -11.84 -4.90 -14.35
N ARG A 368 -12.88 -4.20 -14.82
CA ARG A 368 -13.21 -2.81 -14.48
C ARG A 368 -14.72 -2.69 -14.27
N ASP A 369 -15.11 -1.79 -13.37
CA ASP A 369 -16.53 -1.46 -13.11
C ASP A 369 -17.18 -0.60 -14.21
#